data_AF-A0A7W0Q9C5-F1
#
_entry.id   AF-A0A7W0Q9C5-F1
#
_cell.length_a   1.000
_cell.length_b   1.000
_cell.length_c   1.000
_cell.angle_alpha   90.00
_cell.angle_beta   90.00
_cell.angle_gamma   90.00
#
_symmetry.space_group_name_H-M   'P 1'
#
loop_
_entity.id
_entity.type
_entity.pdbx_description
1 polymer ?
#
loop_
_entity_poly.entity_id
_entity_poly.type
_entity_poly.pdbx_seq_one_letter_code
_entity_poly.pdbx_strand_id
1 'polypeptide(L)'
;MRSYLYLLTAAALGCTDDGGSEGTAAVSGAAVYRDSATAHDGTPRQASSPPAQDAKLTLVVKGNATIPQVDPQCATDPVGRFEARYAGTMDIGSDGAYLTALAAGEIVTPSGCEIPELTVGVVTDIVLRAELTATTQNCQTYCEASARADAEASCGASASAAACRSSAESSAAASCMTTCTSQTRKIVAETSIGAGSLGQVDASALRAATFADVEARMVFDIIE
;
A
#
# COMPACT_ATOMS: atom_id res chain seq x y z
N MET A 1 -6.06 -49.76 -0.50
CA MET A 1 -5.24 -50.07 -1.69
C MET A 1 -6.11 -49.92 -2.93
N ARG A 2 -5.88 -48.87 -3.72
CA ARG A 2 -6.19 -48.82 -5.16
C ARG A 2 -5.49 -47.60 -5.74
N SER A 3 -4.33 -47.88 -6.34
CA SER A 3 -3.52 -46.99 -7.15
C SER A 3 -4.23 -46.73 -8.48
N TYR A 4 -4.32 -45.46 -8.90
CA TYR A 4 -4.43 -45.11 -10.31
C TYR A 4 -3.45 -43.98 -10.61
N LEU A 5 -2.33 -44.40 -11.18
CA LEU A 5 -1.30 -43.60 -11.80
C LEU A 5 -1.81 -43.27 -13.22
N TYR A 6 -2.12 -42.00 -13.50
CA TYR A 6 -2.27 -41.52 -14.88
C TYR A 6 -1.20 -40.47 -15.13
N LEU A 7 -0.11 -40.92 -15.78
CA LEU A 7 0.78 -40.07 -16.54
C LEU A 7 0.00 -39.53 -17.75
N LEU A 8 -0.02 -38.20 -17.89
CA LEU A 8 -0.28 -37.53 -19.17
C LEU A 8 0.77 -36.42 -19.31
N THR A 9 1.81 -36.78 -20.04
CA THR A 9 2.88 -35.93 -20.57
C THR A 9 2.42 -35.28 -21.88
N ALA A 10 2.98 -34.10 -22.19
CA ALA A 10 2.83 -33.25 -23.38
C ALA A 10 1.70 -32.19 -23.29
N ALA A 11 1.92 -30.90 -23.59
CA ALA A 11 2.94 -30.29 -24.43
C ALA A 11 3.43 -28.97 -23.83
N ALA A 12 4.75 -28.78 -23.81
CA ALA A 12 5.37 -27.48 -23.64
C ALA A 12 5.16 -26.67 -24.92
N LEU A 13 4.12 -25.84 -24.94
CA LEU A 13 4.02 -24.71 -25.87
C LEU A 13 4.92 -23.61 -25.31
N GLY A 14 6.12 -23.51 -25.86
CA GLY A 14 6.96 -22.33 -25.70
C GLY A 14 6.31 -21.14 -26.38
N CYS A 15 5.65 -20.30 -25.59
CA CYS A 15 5.51 -18.89 -25.94
C CYS A 15 6.82 -18.20 -25.54
N THR A 16 7.76 -18.11 -26.47
CA THR A 16 8.76 -17.05 -26.46
C THR A 16 8.04 -15.75 -26.81
N ASP A 17 7.52 -15.09 -25.78
CA ASP A 17 7.12 -13.69 -25.87
C ASP A 17 8.40 -12.86 -25.68
N ASP A 18 9.12 -12.67 -26.79
CA ASP A 18 10.32 -11.82 -26.89
C ASP A 18 9.88 -10.36 -27.18
N GLY A 19 8.83 -9.94 -26.48
CA GLY A 19 8.40 -8.56 -26.38
C GLY A 19 8.88 -8.04 -25.05
N GLY A 20 10.15 -7.64 -24.99
CA GLY A 20 10.74 -6.99 -23.82
C GLY A 20 9.95 -5.73 -23.48
N SER A 21 8.89 -5.88 -22.69
CA SER A 21 8.32 -4.77 -21.94
C SER A 21 9.46 -4.29 -21.07
N GLU A 22 9.94 -3.08 -21.33
CA GLU A 22 10.83 -2.37 -20.43
C GLU A 22 10.14 -2.42 -19.05
N GLY A 23 10.65 -3.29 -18.18
CA GLY A 23 9.90 -3.76 -17.01
C GLY A 23 9.70 -2.61 -16.05
N THR A 24 8.50 -2.03 -16.03
CA THR A 24 8.10 -1.08 -15.01
C THR A 24 7.87 -1.83 -13.71
N ALA A 25 8.41 -1.28 -12.63
CA ALA A 25 8.23 -1.77 -11.29
C ALA A 25 6.73 -1.82 -10.99
N ALA A 26 6.26 -2.99 -10.55
CA ALA A 26 4.90 -3.17 -10.11
C ALA A 26 4.82 -3.09 -8.58
N VAL A 27 3.75 -2.47 -8.09
CA VAL A 27 3.34 -2.57 -6.69
C VAL A 27 2.13 -3.49 -6.62
N SER A 28 2.19 -4.49 -5.75
CA SER A 28 1.07 -5.41 -5.55
C SER A 28 0.86 -5.74 -4.07
N GLY A 29 -0.27 -6.35 -3.75
CA GLY A 29 -0.53 -6.89 -2.43
C GLY A 29 -2.00 -6.87 -2.06
N ALA A 30 -2.29 -6.64 -0.78
CA ALA A 30 -3.65 -6.68 -0.24
C ALA A 30 -4.02 -5.34 0.42
N ALA A 31 -5.17 -4.81 0.05
CA ALA A 31 -5.83 -3.64 0.62
C ALA A 31 -6.90 -4.09 1.62
N VAL A 32 -6.76 -3.68 2.87
CA VAL A 32 -7.72 -3.96 3.95
C VAL A 32 -7.98 -2.68 4.75
N TYR A 33 -9.13 -2.59 5.41
CA TYR A 33 -9.35 -1.57 6.43
C TYR A 33 -8.74 -1.98 7.77
N ARG A 34 -8.54 -0.99 8.65
CA ARG A 34 -8.38 -1.27 10.08
C ARG A 34 -9.61 -2.02 10.58
N ASP A 35 -9.43 -3.25 11.04
CA ASP A 35 -10.51 -4.15 11.46
C ASP A 35 -10.07 -4.97 12.67
N SER A 36 -11.07 -5.53 13.37
CA SER A 36 -10.89 -6.49 14.45
C SER A 36 -10.37 -7.84 13.92
N ALA A 37 -9.58 -8.54 14.74
CA ALA A 37 -9.20 -9.92 14.43
C ALA A 37 -10.33 -10.92 14.70
N THR A 38 -11.35 -10.53 15.47
CA THR A 38 -12.50 -11.38 15.80
C THR A 38 -13.85 -10.77 15.42
N ALA A 39 -14.83 -11.64 15.15
CA ALA A 39 -16.23 -11.26 14.99
C ALA A 39 -16.90 -10.98 16.34
N HIS A 40 -18.16 -10.54 16.31
CA HIS A 40 -18.94 -10.27 17.53
C HIS A 40 -18.97 -11.45 18.51
N ASP A 41 -18.99 -12.68 18.02
CA ASP A 41 -19.00 -13.91 18.83
C ASP A 41 -17.60 -14.33 19.35
N GLY A 42 -16.55 -13.60 18.98
CA GLY A 42 -15.16 -13.88 19.34
C GLY A 42 -14.47 -14.89 18.43
N THR A 43 -15.12 -15.33 17.34
CA THR A 43 -14.48 -16.20 16.35
C THR A 43 -13.51 -15.42 15.46
N PRO A 44 -12.44 -16.04 14.95
CA PRO A 44 -11.52 -15.37 14.04
C PRO A 44 -12.22 -14.86 12.78
N ARG A 45 -11.85 -13.66 12.34
CA ARG A 45 -12.41 -13.01 11.15
C ARG A 45 -11.29 -12.40 10.31
N GLN A 46 -11.47 -12.42 8.99
CA GLN A 46 -10.61 -11.68 8.08
C GLN A 46 -11.02 -10.20 8.05
N ALA A 47 -10.03 -9.31 8.05
CA ALA A 47 -10.26 -7.88 7.88
C ALA A 47 -11.03 -7.59 6.59
N SER A 48 -11.99 -6.68 6.66
CA SER A 48 -12.75 -6.22 5.48
C SER A 48 -11.84 -5.49 4.49
N SER A 49 -11.98 -5.83 3.20
CA SER A 49 -11.33 -5.13 2.09
C SER A 49 -12.18 -3.95 1.61
N PRO A 50 -11.57 -2.90 1.03
CA PRO A 50 -12.31 -1.91 0.24
C PRO A 50 -13.10 -2.59 -0.88
N PRO A 51 -14.29 -2.06 -1.26
CA PRO A 51 -14.95 -2.47 -2.49
C PRO A 51 -14.07 -2.17 -3.71
N ALA A 52 -14.33 -2.88 -4.81
CA ALA A 52 -13.55 -2.73 -6.02
C ALA A 52 -13.60 -1.29 -6.57
N GLN A 53 -12.43 -0.69 -6.78
CA GLN A 53 -12.29 0.72 -7.16
C GLN A 53 -10.83 1.09 -7.49
N ASP A 54 -10.66 2.29 -8.03
CA ASP A 54 -9.36 2.95 -8.14
C ASP A 54 -8.99 3.73 -6.87
N ALA A 55 -7.71 3.69 -6.51
CA ALA A 55 -7.10 4.49 -5.46
C ALA A 55 -5.90 5.28 -6.00
N LYS A 56 -5.61 6.45 -5.42
CA LYS A 56 -4.38 7.17 -5.75
C LYS A 56 -3.23 6.53 -5.00
N LEU A 57 -2.17 6.16 -5.70
CA LEU A 57 -0.95 5.62 -5.11
C LEU A 57 0.19 6.61 -5.27
N THR A 58 0.93 6.84 -4.20
CA THR A 58 2.21 7.52 -4.21
C THR A 58 3.26 6.61 -3.60
N LEU A 59 4.40 6.45 -4.26
CA LEU A 59 5.54 5.72 -3.75
C LEU A 59 6.73 6.69 -3.65
N VAL A 60 7.43 6.67 -2.52
CA VAL A 60 8.62 7.48 -2.28
C VAL A 60 9.77 6.58 -1.86
N VAL A 61 10.76 6.42 -2.73
CA VAL A 61 12.03 5.74 -2.41
C VAL A 61 12.98 6.76 -1.82
N LYS A 62 13.42 6.55 -0.59
CA LYS A 62 14.34 7.45 0.12
C LYS A 62 15.72 6.80 0.20
N GLY A 63 16.77 7.59 0.07
CA GLY A 63 18.12 7.06 0.21
C GLY A 63 19.20 8.11 0.44
N ASN A 64 20.44 7.63 0.37
CA ASN A 64 21.65 8.44 0.28
C ASN A 64 22.31 8.26 -1.09
N ALA A 65 22.89 9.33 -1.61
CA ALA A 65 23.55 9.40 -2.90
C ALA A 65 24.69 10.42 -2.85
N THR A 66 25.58 10.32 -3.84
CA THR A 66 26.51 11.39 -4.18
C THR A 66 25.83 12.31 -5.19
N ILE A 67 25.66 13.59 -4.84
CA ILE A 67 25.04 14.61 -5.69
C ILE A 67 26.13 15.62 -6.10
N PRO A 68 26.57 15.65 -7.37
CA PRO A 68 27.70 16.48 -7.81
C PRO A 68 27.44 17.98 -7.65
N GLN A 69 26.20 18.41 -7.86
CA GLN A 69 25.77 19.80 -7.78
C GLN A 69 24.42 19.85 -7.07
N VAL A 70 24.39 20.39 -5.86
CA VAL A 70 23.15 20.66 -5.12
C VAL A 70 22.74 22.09 -5.43
N ASP A 71 21.46 22.30 -5.77
CA ASP A 71 20.92 23.64 -5.94
C ASP A 71 21.12 24.43 -4.63
N PRO A 72 21.67 25.66 -4.67
CA PRO A 72 21.85 26.50 -3.48
C PRO A 72 20.58 26.68 -2.64
N GLN A 73 19.39 26.62 -3.25
CA GLN A 73 18.11 26.70 -2.53
C GLN A 73 17.86 25.49 -1.62
N CYS A 74 18.47 24.35 -1.93
CA CYS A 74 18.35 23.10 -1.20
C CYS A 74 19.60 22.76 -0.36
N ALA A 75 20.51 23.73 -0.18
CA ALA A 75 21.75 23.55 0.58
C ALA A 75 21.52 23.23 2.08
N THR A 76 20.32 23.46 2.61
CA THR A 76 19.95 23.11 3.99
C THR A 76 19.55 21.64 4.15
N ASP A 77 19.36 20.91 3.06
CA ASP A 77 19.02 19.49 3.14
C ASP A 77 20.21 18.68 3.68
N PRO A 78 19.94 17.56 4.39
CA PRO A 78 21.02 16.70 4.81
C PRO A 78 21.79 16.19 3.59
N VAL A 79 23.11 16.38 3.63
CA VAL A 79 24.00 16.12 2.49
C VAL A 79 23.79 14.69 1.95
N GLY A 80 23.57 14.61 0.63
CA GLY A 80 23.43 13.35 -0.08
C GLY A 80 22.07 12.67 0.06
N ARG A 81 21.06 13.27 0.72
CA ARG A 81 19.72 12.68 0.75
C ARG A 81 18.97 12.92 -0.56
N PHE A 82 18.23 11.90 -1.00
CA PHE A 82 17.32 12.00 -2.13
C PHE A 82 15.99 11.30 -1.83
N GLU A 83 14.97 11.69 -2.58
CA GLU A 83 13.67 11.04 -2.67
C GLU A 83 13.34 10.83 -4.15
N ALA A 84 13.12 9.58 -4.57
CA ALA A 84 12.52 9.28 -5.86
C ALA A 84 11.01 9.11 -5.66
N ARG A 85 10.22 9.98 -6.28
CA ARG A 85 8.76 10.08 -6.09
C ARG A 85 8.04 9.59 -7.33
N TYR A 86 7.08 8.70 -7.10
CA TYR A 86 6.28 8.06 -8.14
C TYR A 86 4.80 8.24 -7.81
N ALA A 87 4.00 8.46 -8.84
CA ALA A 87 2.56 8.47 -8.75
C ALA A 87 1.98 7.37 -9.63
N GLY A 88 0.89 6.77 -9.18
CA GLY A 88 0.17 5.74 -9.91
C GLY A 88 -1.30 5.69 -9.49
N THR A 89 -2.05 4.87 -10.22
CA THR A 89 -3.43 4.52 -9.88
C THR A 89 -3.46 3.05 -9.54
N MET A 90 -3.95 2.74 -8.35
CA MET A 90 -4.06 1.38 -7.85
C MET A 90 -5.48 0.85 -8.05
N ASP A 91 -5.61 -0.18 -8.88
CA ASP A 91 -6.86 -0.92 -9.07
C ASP A 91 -6.99 -1.95 -7.93
N ILE A 92 -8.01 -1.79 -7.10
CA ILE A 92 -8.34 -2.70 -6.01
C ILE A 92 -9.46 -3.63 -6.49
N GLY A 93 -9.19 -4.93 -6.48
CA GLY A 93 -10.17 -5.98 -6.77
C GLY A 93 -11.19 -6.19 -5.65
N SER A 94 -12.23 -6.98 -5.94
CA SER A 94 -13.30 -7.26 -4.97
C SER A 94 -12.87 -8.10 -3.76
N ASP A 95 -11.75 -8.81 -3.87
CA ASP A 95 -11.09 -9.53 -2.77
C ASP A 95 -10.09 -8.65 -2.00
N GLY A 96 -9.87 -7.42 -2.44
CA GLY A 96 -8.86 -6.50 -1.90
C GLY A 96 -7.46 -6.72 -2.46
N ALA A 97 -7.25 -7.66 -3.38
CA ALA A 97 -5.98 -7.74 -4.10
C ALA A 97 -5.81 -6.49 -4.97
N TYR A 98 -4.58 -6.01 -5.11
CA TYR A 98 -4.29 -4.90 -6.01
C TYR A 98 -2.99 -5.12 -6.78
N LEU A 99 -2.91 -4.49 -7.95
CA LEU A 99 -1.72 -4.43 -8.79
C LEU A 99 -1.63 -3.04 -9.42
N THR A 100 -0.43 -2.49 -9.50
CA THR A 100 -0.20 -1.14 -10.03
C THR A 100 1.14 -1.08 -10.72
N ALA A 101 1.16 -0.70 -12.00
CA ALA A 101 2.40 -0.27 -12.63
C ALA A 101 2.71 1.18 -12.24
N LEU A 102 3.97 1.46 -11.91
CA LEU A 102 4.41 2.82 -11.64
C LEU A 102 4.79 3.54 -12.95
N ALA A 103 4.40 4.80 -13.05
CA ALA A 103 4.95 5.69 -14.09
C ALA A 103 6.37 6.10 -13.72
N ALA A 104 7.11 6.65 -14.70
CA ALA A 104 8.40 7.29 -14.46
C ALA A 104 8.32 8.32 -13.32
N GLY A 105 9.34 8.34 -12.47
CA GLY A 105 9.38 9.16 -11.27
C GLY A 105 10.33 10.35 -11.40
N GLU A 106 10.21 11.27 -10.45
CA GLU A 106 11.13 12.39 -10.27
C GLU A 106 12.08 12.10 -9.12
N ILE A 107 13.37 12.45 -9.26
CA ILE A 107 14.34 12.35 -8.17
C ILE A 107 14.63 13.75 -7.66
N VAL A 108 14.28 13.98 -6.41
CA VAL A 108 14.37 15.28 -5.75
C VAL A 108 15.14 15.19 -4.43
N THR A 109 15.56 16.34 -3.91
CA THR A 109 16.01 16.46 -2.51
C THR A 109 14.79 16.43 -1.57
N PRO A 110 14.97 16.22 -0.24
CA PRO A 110 13.85 16.27 0.71
C PRO A 110 13.05 17.59 0.68
N SER A 111 13.70 18.72 0.41
CA SER A 111 13.02 20.01 0.25
C SER A 111 12.39 20.20 -1.14
N GLY A 112 12.62 19.28 -2.08
CA GLY A 112 11.94 19.23 -3.37
C GLY A 112 12.70 19.80 -4.56
N CYS A 113 14.01 20.08 -4.45
CA CYS A 113 14.80 20.43 -5.64
C CYS A 113 15.03 19.22 -6.52
N GLU A 114 14.88 19.37 -7.82
CA GLU A 114 15.25 18.34 -8.80
C GLU A 114 16.75 17.99 -8.71
N ILE A 115 17.07 16.70 -8.86
CA ILE A 115 18.44 16.19 -8.92
C ILE A 115 18.70 15.59 -10.32
N PRO A 116 19.29 16.37 -11.26
CA PRO A 116 19.54 15.92 -12.63
C PRO A 116 20.56 14.78 -12.70
N GLU A 117 21.55 14.78 -11.80
CA GLU A 117 22.59 13.76 -11.72
C GLU A 117 22.78 13.31 -10.27
N LEU A 118 22.77 11.99 -10.06
CA LEU A 118 23.16 11.40 -8.79
C LEU A 118 23.83 10.04 -9.02
N THR A 119 24.68 9.65 -8.08
CA THR A 119 25.10 8.27 -7.91
C THR A 119 24.44 7.71 -6.66
N VAL A 120 23.48 6.79 -6.83
CA VAL A 120 22.78 6.16 -5.71
C VAL A 120 23.81 5.39 -4.86
N GLY A 121 23.84 5.69 -3.57
CA GLY A 121 24.68 4.97 -2.61
C GLY A 121 23.90 3.83 -1.96
N VAL A 122 22.86 4.18 -1.20
CA VAL A 122 22.01 3.20 -0.51
C VAL A 122 20.58 3.71 -0.44
N VAL A 123 19.61 2.88 -0.84
CA VAL A 123 18.20 3.11 -0.50
C VAL A 123 18.04 2.80 0.99
N THR A 124 17.32 3.63 1.72
CA THR A 124 17.08 3.45 3.16
C THR A 124 15.65 3.05 3.46
N ASP A 125 14.69 3.51 2.66
CA ASP A 125 13.27 3.31 2.93
C ASP A 125 12.44 3.44 1.65
N ILE A 126 11.28 2.80 1.64
CA ILE A 126 10.27 2.91 0.59
C ILE A 126 8.95 3.18 1.29
N VAL A 127 8.42 4.38 1.14
CA VAL A 127 7.12 4.75 1.71
C VAL A 127 6.08 4.65 0.61
N LEU A 128 5.08 3.80 0.83
CA LEU A 128 3.92 3.74 -0.03
C LEU A 128 2.74 4.35 0.70
N ARG A 129 2.01 5.20 -0.01
CA ARG A 129 0.79 5.82 0.49
C ARG A 129 -0.30 5.68 -0.56
N ALA A 130 -1.44 5.14 -0.14
CA ALA A 130 -2.63 5.00 -0.97
C ALA A 130 -3.78 5.83 -0.39
N GLU A 131 -4.52 6.54 -1.22
CA GLU A 131 -5.71 7.31 -0.83
C GLU A 131 -6.94 6.81 -1.57
N LEU A 132 -7.99 6.41 -0.83
CA LEU A 132 -9.29 6.05 -1.38
C LEU A 132 -10.18 7.28 -1.51
N THR A 133 -11.07 7.25 -2.50
CA THR A 133 -12.16 8.22 -2.59
C THR A 133 -13.20 7.94 -1.50
N ALA A 134 -13.62 8.95 -0.73
CA ALA A 134 -14.68 8.77 0.27
C ALA A 134 -16.06 8.64 -0.39
N THR A 135 -16.41 7.42 -0.82
CA THR A 135 -17.76 7.08 -1.31
C THR A 135 -18.63 6.58 -0.15
N THR A 136 -19.95 6.60 -0.30
CA THR A 136 -20.87 6.04 0.71
C THR A 136 -20.54 4.57 1.02
N GLN A 137 -20.20 3.78 0.00
CA GLN A 137 -19.87 2.37 0.16
C GLN A 137 -18.54 2.19 0.92
N ASN A 138 -17.51 2.98 0.58
CA ASN A 138 -16.24 2.95 1.32
C ASN A 138 -16.42 3.35 2.77
N CYS A 139 -17.16 4.44 3.00
CA CYS A 139 -17.44 4.92 4.35
C CYS A 139 -18.19 3.85 5.16
N GLN A 140 -19.19 3.20 4.58
CA GLN A 140 -19.92 2.14 5.28
C GLN A 140 -19.01 0.99 5.66
N THR A 141 -18.28 0.40 4.71
CA THR A 141 -17.41 -0.74 4.98
C THR A 141 -16.28 -0.38 5.94
N TYR A 142 -15.66 0.78 5.76
CA TYR A 142 -14.64 1.29 6.67
C TYR A 142 -15.18 1.50 8.08
N CYS A 143 -16.31 2.18 8.22
CA CYS A 143 -16.86 2.51 9.54
C CYS A 143 -17.30 1.26 10.31
N GLU A 144 -17.85 0.26 9.62
CA GLU A 144 -18.15 -1.04 10.23
C GLU A 144 -16.87 -1.76 10.69
N ALA A 145 -15.80 -1.74 9.88
CA ALA A 145 -14.50 -2.35 10.22
C ALA A 145 -13.78 -1.64 11.37
N SER A 146 -13.68 -0.31 11.29
CA SER A 146 -13.11 0.53 12.33
C SER A 146 -13.86 0.36 13.65
N ALA A 147 -15.19 0.36 13.62
CA ALA A 147 -16.00 0.18 14.82
C ALA A 147 -15.75 -1.17 15.49
N ARG A 148 -15.58 -2.24 14.71
CA ARG A 148 -15.16 -3.56 15.21
C ARG A 148 -13.80 -3.49 15.89
N ALA A 149 -12.81 -2.89 15.25
CA ALA A 149 -11.47 -2.75 15.82
C ALA A 149 -11.52 -1.99 17.16
N ASP A 150 -12.27 -0.89 17.22
CA ASP A 150 -12.40 -0.05 18.42
C ASP A 150 -13.16 -0.79 19.54
N ALA A 151 -14.17 -1.59 19.18
CA ALA A 151 -14.91 -2.43 20.11
C ALA A 151 -14.05 -3.58 20.67
N GLU A 152 -13.26 -4.26 19.84
CA GLU A 152 -12.31 -5.27 20.30
C GLU A 152 -11.24 -4.66 21.22
N ALA A 153 -10.71 -3.48 20.87
CA ALA A 153 -9.73 -2.78 21.70
C ALA A 153 -10.29 -2.38 23.07
N SER A 154 -11.57 -1.98 23.14
CA SER A 154 -12.21 -1.52 24.38
C SER A 154 -12.76 -2.65 25.26
N CYS A 155 -13.33 -3.70 24.65
CA CYS A 155 -13.99 -4.80 25.35
C CYS A 155 -13.14 -6.08 25.44
N GLY A 156 -12.09 -6.20 24.63
CA GLY A 156 -11.29 -7.42 24.43
C GLY A 156 -11.92 -8.40 23.43
N ALA A 157 -11.14 -9.42 23.02
CA ALA A 157 -11.50 -10.40 21.98
C ALA A 157 -12.24 -11.66 22.49
N SER A 158 -12.48 -11.80 23.80
CA SER A 158 -13.08 -13.03 24.36
C SER A 158 -14.56 -13.21 24.01
N ALA A 159 -15.06 -14.44 23.96
CA ALA A 159 -16.49 -14.72 23.73
C ALA A 159 -17.40 -14.09 24.81
N SER A 160 -16.94 -14.01 26.06
CA SER A 160 -17.67 -13.35 27.16
C SER A 160 -17.82 -11.84 26.99
N ALA A 161 -17.03 -11.21 26.12
CA ALA A 161 -17.10 -9.78 25.81
C ALA A 161 -18.04 -9.46 24.63
N ALA A 162 -18.75 -10.45 24.06
CA ALA A 162 -19.60 -10.29 22.88
C ALA A 162 -20.68 -9.19 23.03
N ALA A 163 -21.36 -9.15 24.19
CA ALA A 163 -22.39 -8.13 24.45
C ALA A 163 -21.80 -6.71 24.52
N CYS A 164 -20.61 -6.57 25.12
CA CYS A 164 -19.88 -5.29 25.16
C CYS A 164 -19.51 -4.85 23.74
N ARG A 165 -18.91 -5.74 22.94
CA ARG A 165 -18.51 -5.43 21.55
C ARG A 165 -19.70 -4.99 20.71
N SER A 166 -20.79 -5.76 20.71
CA SER A 166 -21.99 -5.43 19.92
C SER A 166 -22.55 -4.03 20.20
N SER A 167 -22.56 -3.62 21.48
CA SER A 167 -22.98 -2.26 21.88
C SER A 167 -21.98 -1.18 21.46
N ALA A 168 -20.68 -1.44 21.62
CA ALA A 168 -19.62 -0.50 21.25
C ALA A 168 -19.56 -0.27 19.73
N GLU A 169 -19.66 -1.35 18.94
CA GLU A 169 -19.63 -1.30 17.47
C GLU A 169 -20.76 -0.46 16.89
N SER A 170 -21.99 -0.69 17.35
CA SER A 170 -23.17 0.04 16.84
C SER A 170 -23.05 1.56 17.05
N SER A 171 -22.48 1.96 18.19
CA SER A 171 -22.28 3.37 18.54
C SER A 171 -21.15 4.00 17.72
N ALA A 172 -20.03 3.29 17.57
CA ALA A 172 -18.86 3.77 16.83
C ALA A 172 -19.12 3.88 15.32
N ALA A 173 -19.79 2.89 14.72
CA ALA A 173 -20.08 2.87 13.28
C ALA A 173 -20.97 4.05 12.87
N ALA A 174 -22.00 4.35 13.65
CA ALA A 174 -22.91 5.47 13.38
C ALA A 174 -22.18 6.82 13.43
N SER A 175 -21.34 7.05 14.45
CA SER A 175 -20.55 8.27 14.58
C SER A 175 -19.56 8.42 13.42
N CYS A 176 -18.89 7.33 13.04
CA CYS A 176 -17.94 7.32 11.93
C CYS A 176 -18.61 7.71 10.60
N MET A 177 -19.81 7.18 10.32
CA MET A 177 -20.52 7.42 9.05
C MET A 177 -20.82 8.91 8.81
N THR A 178 -21.24 9.63 9.85
CA THR A 178 -21.49 11.07 9.76
C THR A 178 -20.22 11.83 9.40
N THR A 179 -19.08 11.45 10.00
CA THR A 179 -17.80 12.11 9.76
C THR A 179 -17.22 11.77 8.38
N CYS A 180 -17.24 10.49 7.99
CA CYS A 180 -16.66 10.04 6.72
C CYS A 180 -17.36 10.67 5.50
N THR A 181 -18.69 10.80 5.56
CA THR A 181 -19.48 11.37 4.46
C THR A 181 -19.41 12.91 4.37
N SER A 182 -18.96 13.60 5.42
CA SER A 182 -18.81 15.06 5.44
C SER A 182 -17.57 15.63 4.71
N GLN A 183 -16.81 14.78 4.00
CA GLN A 183 -15.74 15.12 3.05
C GLN A 183 -14.46 15.80 3.59
N THR A 184 -14.34 16.11 4.88
CA THR A 184 -13.08 16.69 5.42
C THR A 184 -11.97 15.66 5.63
N ARG A 185 -12.28 14.36 5.60
CA ARG A 185 -11.33 13.29 5.92
C ARG A 185 -11.03 12.40 4.72
N LYS A 186 -9.81 11.88 4.69
CA LYS A 186 -9.35 10.92 3.68
C LYS A 186 -9.18 9.55 4.32
N ILE A 187 -9.56 8.50 3.58
CA ILE A 187 -9.23 7.12 3.94
C ILE A 187 -7.88 6.80 3.29
N VAL A 188 -6.84 6.65 4.09
CA VAL A 188 -5.45 6.54 3.65
C VAL A 188 -4.80 5.30 4.26
N ALA A 189 -4.00 4.61 3.47
CA ALA A 189 -3.05 3.62 3.96
C ALA A 189 -1.64 4.17 3.75
N GLU A 190 -0.78 4.06 4.76
CA GLU A 190 0.66 4.35 4.63
C GLU A 190 1.44 3.18 5.20
N THR A 191 2.44 2.71 4.44
CA THR A 191 3.31 1.62 4.85
C THR A 191 4.74 1.90 4.41
N SER A 192 5.69 1.44 5.21
CA SER A 192 7.13 1.59 4.94
C SER A 192 7.76 0.22 4.79
N ILE A 193 8.53 0.06 3.71
CA ILE A 193 9.24 -1.17 3.39
C ILE A 193 10.73 -0.90 3.47
N GLY A 194 11.43 -1.75 4.23
CA GLY A 194 12.88 -1.66 4.34
C GLY A 194 13.56 -1.87 2.99
N ALA A 195 14.59 -1.07 2.72
CA ALA A 195 15.30 -1.02 1.44
C ALA A 195 15.92 -2.35 0.94
N GLY A 196 16.03 -3.35 1.82
CA GLY A 196 16.56 -4.67 1.45
C GLY A 196 15.78 -5.37 0.33
N SER A 197 14.54 -4.94 0.04
CA SER A 197 13.71 -5.48 -1.03
C SER A 197 14.15 -5.06 -2.45
N LEU A 198 14.83 -3.93 -2.63
CA LEU A 198 15.11 -3.37 -3.96
C LEU A 198 16.46 -3.79 -4.57
N GLY A 199 17.35 -4.39 -3.78
CA GLY A 199 18.71 -4.70 -4.24
C GLY A 199 19.53 -3.44 -4.59
N GLN A 200 20.48 -3.58 -5.52
CA GLN A 200 21.22 -2.43 -6.06
C GLN A 200 20.39 -1.73 -7.13
N VAL A 201 20.06 -0.47 -6.91
CA VAL A 201 19.31 0.37 -7.85
C VAL A 201 20.16 1.57 -8.24
N ASP A 202 20.30 1.82 -9.54
CA ASP A 202 20.97 3.02 -10.05
C ASP A 202 19.98 4.16 -10.33
N ALA A 203 20.52 5.34 -10.66
CA ALA A 203 19.72 6.53 -10.89
C ALA A 203 18.81 6.40 -12.14
N SER A 204 19.23 5.64 -13.15
CA SER A 204 18.46 5.44 -14.37
C SER A 204 17.26 4.53 -14.10
N ALA A 205 17.47 3.44 -13.36
CA ALA A 205 16.42 2.53 -12.94
C ALA A 205 15.40 3.22 -12.03
N LEU A 206 15.86 4.09 -11.12
CA LEU A 206 14.93 4.92 -10.34
C LEU A 206 14.09 5.82 -11.24
N ARG A 207 14.68 6.60 -12.15
CA ARG A 207 13.89 7.52 -13.00
C ARG A 207 12.89 6.80 -13.89
N ALA A 208 13.29 5.69 -14.49
CA ALA A 208 12.44 4.90 -15.36
C ALA A 208 11.41 4.05 -14.60
N ALA A 209 11.47 4.04 -13.26
CA ALA A 209 10.72 3.14 -12.41
C ALA A 209 10.93 1.66 -12.81
N THR A 210 12.15 1.25 -13.17
CA THR A 210 12.48 -0.13 -13.59
C THR A 210 13.23 -0.92 -12.51
N PHE A 211 12.93 -0.61 -11.24
CA PHE A 211 13.44 -1.35 -10.09
C PHE A 211 12.58 -2.59 -9.79
N ALA A 212 12.93 -3.35 -8.77
CA ALA A 212 12.23 -4.59 -8.41
C ALA A 212 10.76 -4.36 -8.01
N ASP A 213 9.93 -5.38 -8.20
CA ASP A 213 8.54 -5.37 -7.75
C ASP A 213 8.44 -5.22 -6.22
N VAL A 214 7.41 -4.51 -5.79
CA VAL A 214 7.15 -4.19 -4.39
C VAL A 214 5.84 -4.85 -3.96
N GLU A 215 5.93 -5.78 -3.01
CA GLU A 215 4.75 -6.35 -2.35
C GLU A 215 4.48 -5.63 -1.03
N ALA A 216 3.27 -5.11 -0.84
CA ALA A 216 2.90 -4.38 0.36
C ALA A 216 1.47 -4.71 0.82
N ARG A 217 1.27 -4.83 2.13
CA ARG A 217 -0.08 -4.84 2.70
C ARG A 217 -0.46 -3.42 3.09
N MET A 218 -1.57 -2.94 2.53
CA MET A 218 -2.13 -1.62 2.80
C MET A 218 -3.25 -1.73 3.82
N VAL A 219 -3.08 -1.09 4.97
CA VAL A 219 -4.11 -0.98 6.00
C VAL A 219 -4.66 0.44 5.98
N PHE A 220 -5.87 0.59 5.46
CA PHE A 220 -6.56 1.85 5.30
C PHE A 220 -7.21 2.30 6.61
N ASP A 221 -6.98 3.57 6.95
CA ASP A 221 -7.53 4.24 8.11
C ASP A 221 -8.00 5.66 7.75
N ILE A 222 -8.88 6.26 8.55
CA ILE A 222 -9.17 7.69 8.42
C ILE A 222 -8.08 8.49 9.12
N ILE A 223 -7.44 9.38 8.37
CA ILE A 223 -6.56 10.41 8.90
C ILE A 223 -7.27 11.77 8.91
N GLU A 224 -7.11 12.51 10.01
CA GLU A 224 -7.61 13.89 10.19
C GLU A 224 -6.69 14.93 9.56
#